data_AF-A0A961LKT4-F1
#
_entry.id   AF-A0A961LKT4-F1
#
_cell.length_a   1.000
_cell.length_b   1.000
_cell.length_c   1.000
_cell.angle_alpha   90.00
_cell.angle_beta   90.00
_cell.angle_gamma   90.00
#
_symmetry.space_group_name_H-M   'P 1'
#
loop_
_entity.id
_entity.type
_entity.pdbx_description
1 polymer ?
#
loop_
_entity_poly.entity_id
_entity_poly.type
_entity_poly.pdbx_seq_one_letter_code
_entity_poly.pdbx_strand_id
1 'polypeptide(L)' 'IAVSIGVRQAQETLRTALAMGADRAILVVTGDDVNADLEPLAVSGILAAIVAEEQTSLVICGKQAIDND' A
#
# COMPACT_ATOMS: atom_id res chain seq x y z
N ILE A 1 10.72 -2.64 -1.46
CA ILE A 1 9.42 -3.26 -1.81
C ILE A 1 8.36 -2.17 -1.80
N ALA A 2 7.55 -2.06 -2.86
CA ALA A 2 6.42 -1.13 -2.92
C ALA A 2 5.14 -1.83 -2.43
N VAL A 3 4.33 -1.16 -1.60
CA VAL A 3 3.11 -1.74 -1.04
C VAL A 3 1.93 -0.81 -1.33
N SER A 4 0.81 -1.38 -1.78
CA SER A 4 -0.46 -0.68 -1.90
C SER A 4 -1.57 -1.53 -1.31
N ILE A 5 -2.50 -0.90 -0.60
CA ILE A 5 -3.64 -1.53 0.07
C ILE A 5 -4.88 -0.84 -0.49
N GLY A 6 -5.78 -1.60 -1.12
CA GLY A 6 -6.97 -1.03 -1.75
C GLY A 6 -7.56 -1.92 -2.83
N VAL A 7 -8.08 -1.31 -3.89
CA VAL A 7 -8.72 -2.02 -5.00
C VAL A 7 -7.72 -2.60 -6.00
N ARG A 8 -8.19 -3.51 -6.87
CA ARG A 8 -7.35 -4.11 -7.92
C ARG A 8 -6.72 -3.10 -8.88
N GLN A 9 -7.36 -1.97 -9.10
CA GLN A 9 -6.90 -0.89 -9.97
C GLN A 9 -5.56 -0.29 -9.47
N ALA A 10 -5.26 -0.37 -8.17
CA ALA A 10 -3.99 0.07 -7.61
C ALA A 10 -2.77 -0.74 -8.12
N GLN A 11 -3.01 -1.86 -8.82
CA GLN A 11 -1.96 -2.61 -9.51
C GLN A 11 -1.20 -1.74 -10.54
N GLU A 12 -1.86 -0.79 -11.20
CA GLU A 12 -1.19 0.08 -12.17
C GLU A 12 -0.17 1.01 -11.49
N THR A 13 -0.53 1.62 -10.35
CA THR A 13 0.38 2.43 -9.54
C THR A 13 1.60 1.64 -9.08
N LEU A 14 1.39 0.38 -8.68
CA LEU A 14 2.50 -0.51 -8.31
C LEU A 14 3.42 -0.84 -9.49
N ARG A 15 2.89 -0.98 -10.72
CA ARG A 15 3.73 -1.15 -11.92
C ARG A 15 4.62 0.05 -12.18
N THR A 16 4.11 1.26 -11.94
CA THR A 16 4.92 2.48 -12.01
C THR A 16 6.05 2.46 -10.98
N ALA A 17 5.77 2.05 -9.73
CA ALA A 17 6.80 1.92 -8.71
C ALA A 17 7.89 0.90 -9.09
N LEU A 18 7.50 -0.25 -9.67
CA LEU A 18 8.44 -1.24 -10.21
C LEU A 18 9.29 -0.65 -11.34
N ALA A 19 8.67 0.10 -12.26
CA ALA A 19 9.38 0.76 -13.36
C ALA A 19 10.38 1.83 -12.87
N MET A 20 10.10 2.46 -11.72
CA MET A 20 11.01 3.42 -11.07
C MET A 20 12.15 2.76 -10.29
N GLY A 21 12.20 1.42 -10.22
CA GLY A 21 13.29 0.67 -9.60
C GLY A 21 12.93 -0.02 -8.29
N ALA A 22 11.65 -0.14 -7.92
CA ALA A 22 11.27 -1.04 -6.83
C ALA A 22 11.49 -2.50 -7.23
N ASP A 23 12.14 -3.29 -6.37
CA ASP A 23 12.47 -4.69 -6.68
C ASP A 23 11.24 -5.61 -6.77
N ARG A 24 10.27 -5.39 -5.88
CA ARG A 24 9.04 -6.18 -5.73
C ARG A 24 7.89 -5.27 -5.31
N ALA A 25 6.66 -5.70 -5.61
CA ALA A 25 5.43 -5.01 -5.23
C ALA A 25 4.45 -5.97 -4.53
N ILE A 26 3.72 -5.45 -3.54
CA ILE A 26 2.65 -6.16 -2.82
C ILE A 26 1.37 -5.34 -2.98
N LEU A 27 0.31 -5.98 -3.47
CA LEU A 27 -1.03 -5.44 -3.49
C LEU A 27 -1.89 -6.20 -2.49
N VAL A 28 -2.39 -5.52 -1.46
CA VAL A 28 -3.41 -6.06 -0.57
C VAL A 28 -4.77 -5.61 -1.08
N VAL A 29 -5.57 -6.56 -1.55
CA VAL A 29 -6.91 -6.27 -2.08
C VAL A 29 -7.91 -6.27 -0.93
N THR A 30 -8.56 -5.12 -0.70
CA THR A 30 -9.47 -4.92 0.43
C THR A 30 -10.91 -4.64 0.02
N GLY A 31 -11.21 -4.72 -1.27
CA GLY A 31 -12.56 -4.58 -1.82
C GLY A 31 -12.52 -4.32 -3.33
N ASP A 32 -13.71 -4.22 -3.92
CA ASP A 32 -13.88 -3.85 -5.34
C ASP A 32 -14.35 -2.40 -5.52
N ASP A 33 -14.78 -1.72 -4.44
CA ASP A 33 -15.22 -0.33 -4.48
C ASP A 33 -14.06 0.62 -4.15
N VAL A 34 -13.85 1.60 -5.03
CA VAL A 34 -12.79 2.61 -4.92
C VAL A 34 -13.13 3.67 -3.86
N ASN A 35 -14.41 3.85 -3.55
CA ASN A 35 -14.87 4.84 -2.56
C ASN A 35 -15.03 4.22 -1.16
N ALA A 36 -14.77 2.92 -1.02
CA ALA A 36 -14.76 2.25 0.26
C ALA A 36 -13.38 2.45 0.91
N ASP A 37 -13.21 3.60 1.55
CA ASP A 37 -11.98 3.93 2.26
C ASP A 37 -11.80 3.06 3.50
N LEU A 38 -10.56 2.58 3.66
CA LEU A 38 -10.14 1.91 4.87
C LEU A 38 -9.78 2.94 5.93
N GLU A 39 -10.24 2.70 7.15
CA GLU A 39 -9.79 3.49 8.29
C GLU A 39 -8.26 3.37 8.46
N PRO A 40 -7.55 4.47 8.80
CA PRO A 40 -6.10 4.47 8.96
C PRO A 40 -5.58 3.41 9.94
N LEU A 41 -6.37 3.09 10.98
CA LEU A 41 -6.02 2.04 11.94
C LEU A 41 -5.91 0.67 11.26
N ALA A 42 -6.87 0.31 10.41
CA ALA A 42 -6.85 -0.94 9.66
C ALA A 42 -5.64 -0.99 8.70
N VAL A 43 -5.38 0.11 7.99
CA VAL A 43 -4.21 0.25 7.10
C VAL A 43 -2.90 0.05 7.87
N SER A 44 -2.77 0.66 9.05
CA SER A 44 -1.56 0.54 9.87
C SER A 44 -1.32 -0.88 10.37
N GLY A 45 -2.38 -1.61 10.73
CA GLY A 45 -2.29 -3.01 11.16
C GLY A 45 -1.83 -3.94 10.03
N ILE A 46 -2.39 -3.75 8.83
CA ILE A 46 -1.97 -4.50 7.63
C ILE A 46 -0.50 -4.20 7.31
N LEU A 47 -0.11 -2.92 7.28
CA LEU A 47 1.26 -2.52 6.97
C LEU A 47 2.25 -3.07 8.00
N ALA A 48 1.90 -3.05 9.30
CA ALA A 48 2.73 -3.62 10.36
C ALA A 48 2.96 -5.13 10.18
N ALA A 49 1.93 -5.88 9.78
CA ALA A 49 2.07 -7.31 9.50
C ALA A 49 3.02 -7.57 8.32
N ILE A 50 2.90 -6.79 7.24
CA ILE A 50 3.80 -6.89 6.08
C ILE A 50 5.24 -6.57 6.46
N VAL A 51 5.46 -5.51 7.25
CA VAL A 51 6.79 -5.12 7.73
C VAL A 51 7.43 -6.23 8.57
N ALA A 52 6.65 -6.91 9.40
CA ALA A 52 7.12 -8.03 10.20
C ALA A 52 7.49 -9.25 9.33
N GLU A 53 6.67 -9.58 8.34
CA GLU A 53 6.89 -10.71 7.42
C GLU A 53 8.09 -10.47 6.50
N GLU A 54 8.20 -9.29 5.90
CA GLU A 54 9.29 -8.92 5.00
C GLU A 54 10.54 -8.42 5.76
N GLN A 55 10.51 -8.44 7.10
CA GLN A 55 11.62 -8.01 7.98
C GLN A 55 12.20 -6.64 7.60
N THR A 56 11.33 -5.68 7.29
CA THR A 56 11.73 -4.38 6.77
C THR A 56 12.28 -3.48 7.89
N SER A 57 13.44 -2.87 7.67
CA SER A 57 14.11 -2.01 8.66
C SER A 57 13.80 -0.52 8.53
N LEU A 58 13.27 -0.09 7.37
CA LEU A 58 12.90 1.30 7.09
C LEU A 58 11.62 1.34 6.25
N VAL A 59 10.65 2.13 6.71
CA VAL A 59 9.40 2.40 5.99
C VAL A 59 9.37 3.87 5.62
N ILE A 60 9.11 4.16 4.35
CA ILE A 60 8.94 5.53 3.84
C ILE A 60 7.50 5.67 3.36
N CYS A 61 6.80 6.66 3.90
CA CYS A 61 5.43 6.98 3.55
C CYS A 61 5.32 8.43 3.05
N GLY A 62 4.26 8.73 2.30
CA GLY A 62 3.88 10.11 2.01
C GLY A 62 3.45 10.87 3.27
N LYS A 63 3.44 12.20 3.21
CA LYS A 63 3.06 13.07 4.34
C LYS A 63 1.61 12.84 4.78
N GLN A 64 0.69 12.86 3.83
CA GLN A 64 -0.73 12.58 4.00
C GLN A 64 -1.30 12.12 2.66
N ALA A 65 -2.38 11.35 2.70
CA ALA A 65 -3.18 11.09 1.52
C ALA A 65 -4.04 12.32 1.21
N ILE A 66 -4.44 12.49 -0.05
CA ILE A 66 -5.18 13.69 -0.52
C ILE A 66 -6.70 13.50 -0.52
N ASP A 67 -7.13 12.26 -0.35
CA ASP A 67 -8.51 11.79 -0.42
C ASP A 67 -9.20 11.87 0.95
N ASN A 68 -8.50 11.50 2.01
CA ASN A 68 -9.10 11.25 3.33
C ASN A 68 -8.60 12.20 4.44
N ASP A 69 -7.98 13.33 4.06
CA ASP A 69 -7.61 14.45 4.96
C ASP A 69 -7.39 15.79 4.21
#